data_AF-A0A484Q8A3-F1
#
_entry.id   AF-A0A484Q8A3-F1
#
_cell.length_a   1.000
_cell.length_b   1.000
_cell.length_c   1.000
_cell.angle_alpha   90.00
_cell.angle_beta   90.00
_cell.angle_gamma   90.00
#
_symmetry.space_group_name_H-M   'P 1'
#
loop_
_entity.id
_entity.type
_entity.pdbx_description
1 polymer ?
#
loop_
_entity_poly.entity_id
_entity_poly.type
_entity_poly.pdbx_seq_one_letter_code
_entity_poly.pdbx_strand_id
1 'polypeptide(L)'
;MSDTIRFAALEQSDFQKLEHAAYLKGLLKPFKGNGELATWASQCAALRDDLIGLTQRRVLAQARSYPFNLLPVQLAQQNTGAGTTFLRWRNLDRSSMGVALWEELVASPATPAGLIDDLLALEQQRIVINMQISLCHTIARQSVECASKLASAQAVHQRRAAGRTGTGPSTGGPSS
;
A
#
# COMPACT_ATOMS: atom_id res chain seq x y z
N MET A 1 17.14 18.47 -31.69
CA MET A 1 15.97 17.60 -31.91
C MET A 1 15.25 17.55 -30.58
N SER A 2 14.00 18.01 -30.51
CA SER A 2 13.27 18.05 -29.24
C SER A 2 13.05 16.61 -28.76
N ASP A 3 13.62 16.26 -27.61
CA ASP A 3 13.32 15.00 -26.95
C ASP A 3 11.82 14.99 -26.64
N THR A 4 11.10 14.15 -27.38
CA THR A 4 9.67 13.96 -27.17
C THR A 4 9.54 13.11 -25.92
N ILE A 5 9.10 13.71 -24.81
CA ILE A 5 8.76 12.98 -23.59
C ILE A 5 7.57 12.05 -23.92
N ARG A 6 7.73 10.74 -23.69
CA ARG A 6 6.70 9.74 -24.01
C ARG A 6 6.04 9.19 -22.76
N PHE A 7 6.73 9.20 -21.63
CA PHE A 7 6.17 8.83 -20.35
C PHE A 7 5.82 10.07 -19.53
N ALA A 8 4.54 10.20 -19.19
CA ALA A 8 4.04 11.19 -18.24
C ALA A 8 4.01 10.57 -16.83
N ALA A 9 4.92 11.01 -15.97
CA ALA A 9 4.96 10.61 -14.56
C ALA A 9 3.69 11.04 -13.82
N LEU A 10 3.40 10.39 -12.69
CA LEU A 10 2.27 10.76 -11.84
C LEU A 10 2.52 12.13 -11.19
N GLU A 11 1.53 13.01 -11.27
CA GLU A 11 1.58 14.34 -10.68
C GLU A 11 0.66 14.44 -9.45
N GLN A 12 0.77 15.52 -8.68
CA GLN A 12 -0.06 15.74 -7.51
C GLN A 12 -1.57 15.62 -7.81
N SER A 13 -2.01 16.05 -8.98
CA SER A 13 -3.41 15.97 -9.43
C SER A 13 -3.92 14.52 -9.55
N ASP A 14 -3.02 13.56 -9.79
CA ASP A 14 -3.35 12.14 -9.83
C ASP A 14 -3.62 11.58 -8.44
N PHE A 15 -2.91 12.11 -7.45
CA PHE A 15 -3.08 11.76 -6.04
C PHE A 15 -4.24 12.51 -5.38
N GLN A 16 -4.59 13.72 -5.84
CA GLN A 16 -5.76 14.47 -5.35
C GLN A 16 -7.07 13.68 -5.49
N LYS A 17 -7.19 12.86 -6.54
CA LYS A 17 -8.33 11.96 -6.73
C LYS A 17 -8.40 10.84 -5.68
N LEU A 18 -7.31 10.60 -4.96
CA LEU A 18 -7.19 9.66 -3.85
C LEU A 18 -7.32 10.37 -2.48
N GLU A 19 -7.36 11.71 -2.46
CA GLU A 19 -7.22 12.57 -1.27
C GLU A 19 -8.43 12.54 -0.32
N HIS A 20 -9.43 11.71 -0.60
CA HIS A 20 -10.42 11.29 0.39
C HIS A 20 -9.81 10.39 1.50
N ALA A 21 -8.57 9.93 1.34
CA ALA A 21 -7.88 9.13 2.35
C ALA A 21 -7.34 10.00 3.50
N ALA A 22 -8.11 10.10 4.57
CA ALA A 22 -7.73 10.72 5.85
C ALA A 22 -6.54 10.04 6.58
N TYR A 23 -5.71 9.23 5.91
CA TYR A 23 -4.77 8.32 6.55
C TYR A 23 -3.58 9.04 7.23
N LEU A 24 -2.99 10.07 6.58
CA LEU A 24 -1.84 10.82 7.14
C LEU A 24 -2.23 11.65 8.36
N LYS A 25 -3.41 12.29 8.35
CA LYS A 25 -3.99 12.96 9.53
C LYS A 25 -4.49 11.96 10.58
N GLY A 26 -4.73 10.71 10.18
CA GLY A 26 -5.22 9.65 11.05
C GLY A 26 -4.14 8.97 11.91
N LEU A 27 -2.86 9.06 11.55
CA LEU A 27 -1.76 8.37 12.24
C LEU A 27 -1.44 8.98 13.61
N LEU A 28 -1.22 10.29 13.67
CA LEU A 28 -0.74 10.98 14.88
C LEU A 28 -1.90 11.64 15.63
N LYS A 29 -2.71 10.83 16.29
CA LYS A 29 -3.83 11.28 17.13
C LYS A 29 -4.09 10.33 18.31
N PRO A 30 -4.75 10.79 19.38
CA PRO A 30 -5.22 9.89 20.43
C PRO A 30 -6.40 9.06 19.91
N PHE A 31 -6.15 7.79 19.56
CA PHE A 31 -7.20 6.85 19.22
C PHE A 31 -8.07 6.56 20.45
N LYS A 32 -9.38 6.77 20.36
CA LYS A 32 -10.33 6.59 21.48
C LYS A 32 -10.67 5.13 21.77
N GLY A 33 -10.26 4.20 20.91
CA GLY A 33 -10.49 2.77 21.11
C GLY A 33 -10.19 1.91 19.90
N ASN A 34 -10.44 0.61 20.04
CA ASN A 34 -10.27 -0.39 18.99
C ASN A 34 -11.07 -0.08 17.72
N GLY A 35 -12.30 0.44 17.84
CA GLY A 35 -13.16 0.78 16.71
C GLY A 35 -12.54 1.85 15.79
N GLU A 36 -11.97 2.91 16.36
CA GLU A 36 -11.32 3.96 15.56
C GLU A 36 -10.07 3.45 14.82
N LEU A 37 -9.30 2.55 15.45
CA LEU A 37 -8.16 1.89 14.79
C LEU A 37 -8.62 0.95 13.67
N ALA A 38 -9.70 0.21 13.86
CA ALA A 38 -10.27 -0.67 12.83
C ALA A 38 -10.76 0.14 11.62
N THR A 39 -11.46 1.25 11.84
CA THR A 39 -11.87 2.15 10.75
C THR A 39 -10.67 2.71 10.02
N TRP A 40 -9.66 3.17 10.74
CA TRP A 40 -8.44 3.71 10.12
C TRP A 40 -7.65 2.64 9.35
N ALA A 41 -7.62 1.40 9.84
CA ALA A 41 -7.05 0.26 9.12
C ALA A 41 -7.73 0.04 7.76
N SER A 42 -9.07 0.06 7.74
CA SER A 42 -9.86 -0.08 6.51
C SER A 42 -9.59 1.07 5.53
N GLN A 43 -9.43 2.31 6.02
CA GLN A 43 -9.08 3.46 5.18
C GLN A 43 -7.69 3.30 4.55
N CYS A 44 -6.71 2.79 5.30
CA CYS A 44 -5.37 2.53 4.77
C CYS A 44 -5.36 1.39 3.73
N ALA A 45 -6.18 0.36 3.94
CA ALA A 45 -6.35 -0.73 2.97
C ALA A 45 -7.04 -0.24 1.69
N ALA A 46 -8.09 0.57 1.79
CA ALA A 46 -8.76 1.16 0.64
C ALA A 46 -7.79 2.04 -0.17
N LEU A 47 -7.00 2.91 0.49
CA LEU A 47 -6.00 3.72 -0.18
C LEU A 47 -4.93 2.88 -0.88
N ARG A 48 -4.47 1.78 -0.27
CA ARG A 48 -3.54 0.84 -0.92
C ARG A 48 -4.14 0.33 -2.23
N ASP A 49 -5.40 -0.07 -2.22
CA ASP A 49 -6.08 -0.63 -3.39
C ASP A 49 -6.32 0.43 -4.47
N ASP A 50 -6.64 1.66 -4.07
CA ASP A 50 -6.75 2.81 -4.97
C ASP A 50 -5.41 3.18 -5.62
N LEU A 51 -4.30 3.13 -4.88
CA LEU A 51 -2.94 3.32 -5.42
C LEU A 51 -2.60 2.23 -6.45
N ILE A 52 -2.95 0.97 -6.18
CA ILE A 52 -2.78 -0.13 -7.15
C ILE A 52 -3.60 0.16 -8.42
N GLY A 53 -4.85 0.60 -8.26
CA GLY A 53 -5.71 0.96 -9.38
C GLY A 53 -5.20 2.16 -10.19
N LEU A 54 -4.69 3.20 -9.52
CA LEU A 54 -4.07 4.37 -10.16
C LEU A 54 -2.87 3.92 -11.00
N THR A 55 -2.01 3.09 -10.42
CA THR A 55 -0.83 2.54 -11.09
C THR A 55 -1.21 1.79 -12.36
N GLN A 56 -2.26 0.97 -12.32
CA GLN A 56 -2.75 0.25 -13.48
C GLN A 56 -3.24 1.20 -14.59
N ARG A 57 -4.04 2.20 -14.23
CA ARG A 57 -4.67 3.11 -15.20
C ARG A 57 -3.69 4.10 -15.81
N ARG A 58 -2.67 4.54 -15.05
CA ARG A 58 -1.81 5.66 -15.46
C ARG A 58 -0.38 5.27 -15.77
N VAL A 59 0.21 4.34 -15.01
CA VAL A 59 1.61 3.93 -15.25
C VAL A 59 1.65 2.78 -16.25
N LEU A 60 0.93 1.69 -15.98
CA LEU A 60 0.96 0.51 -16.84
C LEU A 60 0.29 0.71 -18.19
N ALA A 61 -0.74 1.56 -18.26
CA ALA A 61 -1.34 1.91 -19.55
C ALA A 61 -0.30 2.51 -20.51
N GLN A 62 0.56 3.41 -20.01
CA GLN A 62 1.65 4.01 -20.78
C GLN A 62 2.78 2.99 -21.04
N ALA A 63 3.22 2.24 -20.03
CA ALA A 63 4.28 1.24 -20.20
C ALA A 63 3.91 0.11 -21.19
N ARG A 64 2.62 -0.07 -21.49
CA ARG A 64 2.08 -1.03 -22.47
C ARG A 64 1.70 -0.41 -23.81
N SER A 65 1.84 0.90 -23.96
CA SER A 65 1.62 1.58 -25.24
C SER A 65 2.91 1.72 -26.03
N TYR A 66 2.79 2.11 -27.30
CA TYR A 66 3.93 2.47 -28.12
C TYR A 66 4.67 3.67 -27.49
N PRO A 67 6.02 3.70 -27.53
CA PRO A 67 6.93 2.68 -28.06
C PRO A 67 7.37 1.62 -27.05
N PHE A 68 6.99 1.75 -25.77
CA PHE A 68 7.45 0.86 -24.70
C PHE A 68 7.04 -0.60 -24.90
N ASN A 69 5.90 -0.83 -25.55
CA ASN A 69 5.43 -2.18 -25.88
C ASN A 69 6.32 -2.96 -26.83
N LEU A 70 7.26 -2.30 -27.53
CA LEU A 70 8.24 -2.95 -28.41
C LEU A 70 9.48 -3.46 -27.68
N LEU A 71 9.65 -3.09 -26.40
CA LEU A 71 10.82 -3.46 -25.61
C LEU A 71 10.71 -4.91 -25.13
N PRO A 72 11.85 -5.65 -25.07
CA PRO A 72 11.88 -7.05 -24.64
C PRO A 72 11.65 -7.23 -23.13
N VAL A 73 11.70 -6.13 -22.38
CA VAL A 73 11.45 -6.06 -20.95
C VAL A 73 10.32 -5.07 -20.71
N GLN A 74 9.32 -5.48 -19.94
CA GLN A 74 8.12 -4.70 -19.70
C GLN A 74 7.83 -4.60 -18.20
N LEU A 75 7.20 -3.49 -17.83
CA LEU A 75 6.66 -3.30 -16.49
C LEU A 75 5.35 -4.07 -16.35
N ALA A 76 5.22 -4.84 -15.26
CA ALA A 76 4.06 -5.68 -15.02
C ALA A 76 3.67 -5.69 -13.53
N GLN A 77 2.41 -6.04 -13.27
CA GLN A 77 1.94 -6.32 -11.91
C GLN A 77 2.40 -7.71 -11.45
N GLN A 78 2.80 -7.77 -10.19
CA GLN A 78 3.07 -8.99 -9.45
C GLN A 78 2.23 -9.01 -8.17
N ASN A 79 1.33 -9.99 -8.08
CA ASN A 79 0.58 -10.25 -6.86
C ASN A 79 1.47 -11.00 -5.86
N THR A 80 1.33 -10.67 -4.58
CA THR A 80 2.05 -11.32 -3.49
C THR A 80 1.09 -12.13 -2.62
N GLY A 81 1.61 -13.12 -1.88
CA GLY A 81 0.81 -13.90 -0.93
C GLY A 81 0.23 -13.07 0.24
N ALA A 82 0.72 -11.85 0.46
CA ALA A 82 0.23 -10.93 1.48
C ALA A 82 -0.97 -10.07 1.00
N GLY A 83 -1.52 -10.34 -0.20
CA GLY A 83 -2.66 -9.61 -0.73
C GLY A 83 -2.33 -8.17 -1.15
N THR A 84 -1.11 -7.94 -1.63
CA THR A 84 -0.70 -6.68 -2.27
C THR A 84 -0.12 -6.95 -3.66
N THR A 85 -0.16 -5.93 -4.52
CA THR A 85 0.29 -5.97 -5.91
C THR A 85 1.34 -4.90 -6.13
N PHE A 86 2.49 -5.29 -6.66
CA PHE A 86 3.60 -4.39 -6.97
C PHE A 86 3.92 -4.37 -8.46
N LEU A 87 4.59 -3.31 -8.89
CA LEU A 87 5.21 -3.25 -10.20
C LEU A 87 6.59 -3.92 -10.21
N ARG A 88 6.86 -4.71 -11.24
CA ARG A 88 8.15 -5.35 -11.51
C ARG A 88 8.49 -5.28 -12.99
N TRP A 89 9.78 -5.14 -13.28
CA TRP A 89 10.31 -5.46 -14.61
C TRP A 89 10.32 -6.95 -14.83
N ARG A 90 9.93 -7.36 -16.03
CA ARG A 90 9.84 -8.76 -16.44
C ARG A 90 10.08 -8.89 -17.94
N ASN A 91 10.73 -9.97 -18.36
CA ASN A 91 10.88 -10.30 -19.77
C ASN A 91 9.57 -10.88 -20.35
N LEU A 92 9.45 -10.92 -21.68
CA LEU A 92 8.20 -11.29 -22.36
C LEU A 92 7.75 -12.74 -22.09
N ASP A 93 8.69 -13.68 -22.02
CA ASP A 93 8.45 -15.10 -21.70
C ASP A 93 8.19 -15.35 -20.20
N ARG A 94 8.36 -14.31 -19.36
CA ARG A 94 8.18 -14.32 -17.91
C ARG A 94 9.15 -15.24 -17.15
N SER A 95 10.28 -15.62 -17.76
CA SER A 95 11.29 -16.47 -17.13
C SER A 95 12.16 -15.71 -16.11
N SER A 96 12.27 -14.38 -16.22
CA SER A 96 13.09 -13.54 -15.36
C SER A 96 12.33 -12.28 -14.91
N MET A 97 12.65 -11.78 -13.71
CA MET A 97 12.05 -10.57 -13.14
C MET A 97 13.08 -9.81 -12.30
N GLY A 98 12.92 -8.49 -12.22
CA GLY A 98 13.71 -7.64 -11.33
C GLY A 98 14.41 -6.48 -12.05
N VAL A 99 15.03 -5.61 -11.25
CA VAL A 99 15.66 -4.38 -11.74
C VAL A 99 16.85 -4.62 -12.68
N ALA A 100 17.54 -5.75 -12.54
CA ALA A 100 18.62 -6.15 -13.44
C ALA A 100 18.18 -6.17 -14.92
N LEU A 101 16.93 -6.57 -15.21
CA LEU A 101 16.40 -6.53 -16.58
C LEU A 101 16.26 -5.09 -17.13
N TRP A 102 15.96 -4.13 -16.26
CA TRP A 102 15.92 -2.71 -16.64
C TRP A 102 17.34 -2.15 -16.82
N GLU A 103 18.29 -2.55 -15.96
CA GLU A 103 19.70 -2.17 -16.10
C GLU A 103 20.28 -2.66 -17.43
N GLU A 104 20.06 -3.93 -17.78
CA GLU A 104 20.44 -4.52 -19.07
C GLU A 104 19.76 -3.83 -20.24
N LEU A 105 18.46 -3.52 -20.11
CA LEU A 105 17.71 -2.80 -21.13
C LEU A 105 18.32 -1.41 -21.39
N VAL A 106 18.60 -0.63 -20.35
CA VAL A 106 19.17 0.72 -20.48
C VAL A 106 20.61 0.68 -21.00
N ALA A 107 21.41 -0.32 -20.60
CA ALA A 107 22.79 -0.48 -21.06
C ALA A 107 22.91 -0.98 -22.51
N SER A 108 21.85 -1.60 -23.06
CA SER A 108 21.86 -2.18 -24.40
C SER A 108 21.96 -1.10 -25.48
N PRO A 109 22.93 -1.19 -26.41
CA PRO A 109 23.00 -0.31 -27.58
C PRO A 109 21.79 -0.41 -28.52
N ALA A 110 21.00 -1.48 -28.40
CA ALA A 110 19.77 -1.66 -29.17
C ALA A 110 18.61 -0.81 -28.62
N THR A 111 18.72 -0.28 -27.40
CA THR A 111 17.73 0.61 -26.82
C THR A 111 17.89 2.02 -27.39
N PRO A 112 16.86 2.60 -28.03
CA PRO A 112 16.96 3.94 -28.58
C PRO A 112 17.29 4.98 -27.50
N ALA A 113 18.31 5.81 -27.75
CA ALA A 113 18.77 6.83 -26.80
C ALA A 113 17.63 7.76 -26.34
N GLY A 114 16.71 8.11 -27.24
CA GLY A 114 15.55 8.94 -26.91
C GLY A 114 14.50 8.29 -26.01
N LEU A 115 14.69 7.05 -25.54
CA LEU A 115 13.84 6.38 -24.54
C LEU A 115 14.51 6.26 -23.16
N ILE A 116 15.78 6.61 -23.03
CA ILE A 116 16.54 6.37 -21.79
C ILE A 116 15.96 7.20 -20.63
N ASP A 117 15.62 8.47 -20.87
CA ASP A 117 15.01 9.32 -19.84
C ASP A 117 13.60 8.85 -19.46
N ASP A 118 12.79 8.41 -20.44
CA ASP A 118 11.47 7.84 -20.19
C ASP A 118 11.58 6.53 -19.37
N LEU A 119 12.58 5.68 -19.66
CA LEU A 119 12.84 4.44 -18.92
C LEU A 119 13.32 4.72 -17.49
N LEU A 120 14.11 5.77 -17.28
CA LEU A 120 14.48 6.24 -15.95
C LEU A 120 13.25 6.71 -15.17
N ALA A 121 12.39 7.52 -15.79
CA ALA A 121 11.17 8.01 -15.16
C ALA A 121 10.20 6.87 -14.80
N LEU A 122 10.08 5.84 -15.65
CA LEU A 122 9.33 4.62 -15.34
C LEU A 122 9.89 3.88 -14.11
N GLU A 123 11.21 3.75 -14.00
CA GLU A 123 11.84 3.08 -12.86
C GLU A 123 11.67 3.90 -11.57
N GLN A 124 11.84 5.22 -11.62
CA GLN A 124 11.56 6.11 -10.50
C GLN A 124 10.10 5.99 -10.03
N GLN A 125 9.16 6.01 -10.97
CA GLN A 125 7.74 5.84 -10.66
C GLN A 125 7.45 4.48 -10.02
N ARG A 126 8.05 3.40 -10.54
CA ARG A 126 7.95 2.04 -10.00
C ARG A 126 8.43 1.98 -8.55
N ILE A 127 9.60 2.56 -8.27
CA ILE A 127 10.19 2.58 -6.92
C ILE A 127 9.26 3.29 -5.95
N VAL A 128 8.85 4.52 -6.26
CA VAL A 128 8.05 5.36 -5.36
C VAL A 128 6.67 4.77 -5.13
N ILE A 129 5.97 4.32 -6.17
CA ILE A 129 4.61 3.80 -6.02
C ILE A 129 4.59 2.49 -5.24
N ASN A 130 5.58 1.61 -5.46
CA ASN A 130 5.70 0.37 -4.68
C ASN A 130 5.97 0.66 -3.20
N MET A 131 6.77 1.69 -2.89
CA MET A 131 7.01 2.14 -1.52
C MET A 131 5.73 2.68 -0.88
N GLN A 132 4.96 3.52 -1.58
CA GLN A 132 3.66 4.02 -1.11
C GLN A 132 2.64 2.89 -0.85
N ILE A 133 2.52 1.93 -1.76
CA ILE A 133 1.66 0.74 -1.61
C ILE A 133 2.11 -0.07 -0.37
N SER A 134 3.42 -0.27 -0.21
CA SER A 134 4.00 -1.03 0.92
C SER A 134 3.70 -0.36 2.27
N LEU A 135 3.81 0.96 2.34
CA LEU A 135 3.50 1.73 3.55
C LEU A 135 2.01 1.62 3.90
N CYS A 136 1.11 1.83 2.94
CA CYS A 136 -0.33 1.74 3.17
C CYS A 136 -0.74 0.34 3.65
N HIS A 137 -0.18 -0.71 3.02
CA HIS A 137 -0.40 -2.09 3.43
C HIS A 137 0.09 -2.36 4.86
N THR A 138 1.31 -1.90 5.18
CA THR A 138 1.91 -2.11 6.51
C THR A 138 1.12 -1.40 7.60
N ILE A 139 0.74 -0.14 7.36
CA ILE A 139 -0.08 0.64 8.30
C ILE A 139 -1.43 -0.04 8.53
N ALA A 140 -2.11 -0.48 7.46
CA ALA A 140 -3.38 -1.19 7.58
C ALA A 140 -3.24 -2.44 8.46
N ARG A 141 -2.25 -3.30 8.17
CA ARG A 141 -2.00 -4.52 8.94
C ARG A 141 -1.73 -4.22 10.42
N GLN A 142 -0.83 -3.29 10.71
CA GLN A 142 -0.48 -2.93 12.08
C GLN A 142 -1.69 -2.37 12.84
N SER A 143 -2.53 -1.59 12.17
CA SER A 143 -3.74 -1.02 12.75
C SER A 143 -4.77 -2.08 13.15
N VAL A 144 -4.95 -3.12 12.32
CA VAL A 144 -5.81 -4.28 12.65
C VAL A 144 -5.28 -5.03 13.86
N GLU A 145 -3.97 -5.28 13.90
CA GLU A 145 -3.32 -5.97 15.03
C GLU A 145 -3.46 -5.17 16.32
N CYS A 146 -3.25 -3.86 16.27
CA CYS A 146 -3.44 -2.97 17.42
C CYS A 146 -4.90 -2.88 17.87
N ALA A 147 -5.86 -2.81 16.94
CA ALA A 147 -7.28 -2.84 17.27
C ALA A 147 -7.64 -4.12 18.05
N SER A 148 -7.13 -5.28 17.61
CA SER A 148 -7.31 -6.56 18.29
C SER A 148 -6.71 -6.54 19.71
N LYS A 149 -5.48 -6.04 19.86
CA LYS A 149 -4.80 -5.92 21.15
C LYS A 149 -5.57 -5.01 22.13
N LEU A 150 -6.08 -3.86 21.65
CA LEU A 150 -6.92 -2.97 22.46
C LEU A 150 -8.22 -3.65 22.90
N ALA A 151 -8.88 -4.38 22.00
CA ALA A 151 -10.09 -5.13 22.32
C ALA A 151 -9.83 -6.17 23.42
N SER A 152 -8.71 -6.92 23.32
CA SER A 152 -8.31 -7.87 24.37
C SER A 152 -8.04 -7.19 25.71
N ALA A 153 -7.35 -6.04 25.71
CA ALA A 153 -7.10 -5.27 26.93
C ALA A 153 -8.40 -4.78 27.58
N GLN A 154 -9.34 -4.27 26.79
CA GLN A 154 -10.68 -3.86 27.25
C GLN A 154 -11.44 -5.04 27.87
N ALA A 155 -11.41 -6.22 27.24
CA ALA A 155 -12.08 -7.42 27.76
C ALA A 155 -11.47 -7.89 29.10
N VAL A 156 -10.15 -7.84 29.26
CA VAL A 156 -9.48 -8.13 30.55
C VAL A 156 -9.95 -7.15 31.64
N HIS A 157 -9.97 -5.84 31.34
CA HIS A 157 -10.43 -4.82 32.27
C HIS A 157 -11.90 -5.02 32.68
N GLN A 158 -12.79 -5.25 31.72
CA GLN A 158 -14.22 -5.48 31.95
C GLN A 158 -14.48 -6.71 32.84
N ARG A 159 -13.76 -7.83 32.59
CA ARG A 159 -13.87 -9.03 33.45
C ARG A 159 -13.53 -8.73 34.90
N ARG A 160 -12.46 -7.95 35.15
CA ARG A 160 -12.08 -7.58 36.52
C ARG A 160 -13.07 -6.62 37.17
N ALA A 161 -13.60 -5.66 36.41
CA ALA A 161 -14.61 -4.72 36.90
C ALA A 161 -15.91 -5.43 37.30
N ALA A 162 -16.41 -6.33 36.46
CA ALA A 162 -17.62 -7.13 36.74
C ALA A 162 -17.44 -8.09 37.94
N GLY A 163 -16.23 -8.64 38.12
CA GLY A 163 -15.92 -9.46 39.30
C GLY A 163 -15.84 -8.69 40.63
N ARG A 164 -15.73 -7.35 40.61
CA ARG A 164 -15.76 -6.51 41.83
C ARG A 164 -17.18 -6.14 42.27
N THR A 165 -18.15 -6.18 41.36
CA THR A 165 -19.55 -5.85 41.67
C THR A 165 -20.34 -7.03 42.24
N GLY A 166 -19.77 -8.26 42.20
CA GLY A 166 -20.44 -9.50 42.63
C GLY A 166 -20.17 -9.97 44.06
N THR A 167 -19.37 -9.26 44.86
CA THR A 167 -19.02 -9.66 46.23
C THR A 167 -19.17 -8.51 47.23
N GLY A 168 -20.40 -8.09 47.47
CA GLY A 168 -20.77 -7.46 48.74
C GLY A 168 -21.02 -8.56 49.78
N PRO A 169 -20.49 -8.48 51.01
CA PRO A 169 -20.69 -9.52 52.01
C PRO A 169 -22.17 -9.54 52.43
N SER A 170 -22.84 -10.66 52.17
CA SER A 170 -24.12 -10.99 52.79
C SER A 170 -23.90 -11.31 54.26
N THR A 171 -23.82 -10.27 55.09
CA THR A 171 -23.95 -10.41 56.55
C THR A 171 -25.42 -10.61 56.90
N GLY A 172 -25.93 -11.81 56.62
CA GLY A 172 -27.17 -12.34 57.20
C GLY A 172 -26.82 -13.19 58.40
N GLY A 173 -26.64 -12.55 59.57
CA GLY A 173 -26.50 -13.27 60.84
C GLY A 173 -27.82 -13.95 61.21
N PRO A 174 -27.80 -15.17 61.79
CA PRO A 174 -29.02 -15.78 62.30
C PRO A 174 -29.42 -15.09 63.61
N SER A 175 -30.70 -14.81 63.78
CA SER A 175 -31.26 -14.44 65.08
C SER A 175 -32.55 -15.22 65.31
N SER A 176 -32.64 -15.64 66.57
CA SER A 176 -33.46 -16.67 67.20
C SER A 176 -34.96 -16.44 67.15
#